data_AF-A0A202DVU8-F1
#
_entry.id   AF-A0A202DVU8-F1
#
_cell.length_a   1.000
_cell.length_b   1.000
_cell.length_c   1.000
_cell.angle_alpha   90.00
_cell.angle_beta   90.00
_cell.angle_gamma   90.00
#
_symmetry.space_group_name_H-M   'P 1'
#
loop_
_entity.id
_entity.type
_entity.pdbx_description
1 polymer ?
#
loop_
_entity_poly.entity_id
_entity_poly.type
_entity_poly.pdbx_seq_one_letter_code
_entity_poly.pdbx_strand_id
1 'polypeptide(L)'
;MEKQQEHTENLFENVISVYTQDQAIDDGILVPVGRLNTGQQVVFTRNLFETGGYEDLEKRLELIQTGITLLNKPDPEDSPFMRLRVIEKDRIWVIADGNGLTFMRPEDY
;
A
#
# COMPACT_ATOMS: atom_id res chain seq x y z
N MET A 1 37.27 32.61 18.55
CA MET A 1 35.89 32.67 18.03
C MET A 1 35.76 31.53 17.06
N GLU A 2 35.07 30.49 17.52
CA GLU A 2 34.95 29.18 16.88
C GLU A 2 34.24 29.27 15.54
N LYS A 3 34.83 28.66 14.52
CA LYS A 3 34.11 28.20 13.33
C LYS A 3 33.67 26.77 13.62
N GLN A 4 32.38 26.55 13.77
CA GLN A 4 31.77 25.25 13.51
C GLN A 4 30.61 25.50 12.55
N GLN A 5 30.93 25.40 11.25
CA GLN A 5 29.94 25.07 10.24
C GLN A 5 29.65 23.59 10.43
N GLU A 6 28.53 23.26 11.10
CA GLU A 6 28.03 21.89 11.10
C GLU A 6 27.52 21.55 9.70
N HIS A 7 28.27 20.67 9.04
CA HIS A 7 27.86 19.92 7.86
C HIS A 7 26.50 19.26 8.10
N THR A 8 25.46 19.83 7.51
CA THR A 8 24.23 19.11 7.18
C THR A 8 24.45 18.44 5.83
N GLU A 9 25.42 17.52 5.75
CA GLU A 9 25.60 16.68 4.58
C GLU A 9 24.54 15.56 4.61
N ASN A 10 23.51 15.76 3.79
CA ASN A 10 23.02 14.75 2.86
C ASN A 10 22.69 13.34 3.41
N LEU A 11 21.82 13.27 4.41
CA LEU A 11 21.22 11.98 4.82
C LEU A 11 20.41 11.29 3.71
N PHE A 12 20.05 12.01 2.63
CA PHE A 12 19.27 11.49 1.50
C PHE A 12 20.11 11.15 0.25
N GLU A 13 21.44 11.33 0.25
CA GLU A 13 22.26 11.10 -0.95
C GLU A 13 22.48 9.63 -1.30
N ASN A 14 22.13 8.69 -0.42
CA ASN A 14 22.39 7.26 -0.67
C ASN A 14 21.11 6.41 -0.58
N VAL A 15 20.02 6.83 -1.22
CA VAL A 15 18.98 5.88 -1.63
C VAL A 15 19.58 5.01 -2.73
N ILE A 16 20.10 3.83 -2.36
CA ILE A 16 20.81 2.92 -3.27
C ILE A 16 19.89 2.31 -4.34
N SER A 17 18.58 2.24 -4.07
CA SER A 17 17.53 1.92 -5.04
C SER A 17 16.16 2.19 -4.44
N VAL A 18 15.23 2.74 -5.23
CA VAL A 18 13.79 2.77 -4.88
C VAL A 18 13.15 1.56 -5.54
N TYR A 19 12.55 0.68 -4.73
CA TYR A 19 11.74 -0.43 -5.23
C TYR A 19 10.31 0.06 -5.43
N THR A 20 9.86 0.07 -6.67
CA THR A 20 8.59 0.68 -7.09
C THR A 20 7.46 -0.35 -7.11
N GLN A 21 6.21 0.13 -7.04
CA GLN A 21 5.04 -0.73 -7.17
C GLN A 21 5.03 -1.48 -8.52
N ASP A 22 5.44 -0.82 -9.61
CA ASP A 22 5.53 -1.46 -10.92
C ASP A 22 6.55 -2.60 -10.94
N GLN A 23 7.72 -2.43 -10.30
CA GLN A 23 8.68 -3.52 -10.14
C GLN A 23 8.11 -4.67 -9.31
N ALA A 24 7.37 -4.38 -8.24
CA ALA A 24 6.69 -5.40 -7.45
C ALA A 24 5.61 -6.15 -8.22
N ILE A 25 4.94 -5.49 -9.18
CA ILE A 25 4.00 -6.13 -10.11
C ILE A 25 4.75 -7.01 -11.12
N ASP A 26 5.84 -6.51 -11.69
CA ASP A 26 6.66 -7.25 -12.68
C ASP A 26 7.31 -8.49 -12.08
N ASP A 27 7.78 -8.40 -10.83
CA ASP A 27 8.30 -9.53 -10.04
C ASP A 27 7.18 -10.47 -9.57
N GLY A 28 5.91 -10.10 -9.79
CA GLY A 28 4.74 -10.87 -9.44
C GLY A 28 4.40 -10.85 -7.95
N ILE A 29 5.04 -10.03 -7.13
CA ILE A 29 4.73 -9.88 -5.70
C ILE A 29 3.34 -9.25 -5.52
N LEU A 30 3.00 -8.28 -6.36
CA LEU A 30 1.70 -7.63 -6.41
C LEU A 30 0.90 -8.08 -7.62
N VAL A 31 -0.39 -8.27 -7.42
CA VAL A 31 -1.37 -8.64 -8.45
C VAL A 31 -2.27 -7.43 -8.71
N PRO A 32 -2.21 -6.79 -9.88
CA PRO A 32 -3.11 -5.71 -10.22
C PRO A 32 -4.52 -6.25 -10.43
N VAL A 33 -5.49 -5.70 -9.70
CA VAL A 33 -6.88 -6.16 -9.68
C VAL A 33 -7.88 -5.10 -10.13
N GLY A 34 -7.44 -3.86 -10.32
CA GLY A 34 -8.29 -2.78 -10.80
C GLY A 34 -7.59 -1.43 -10.83
N ARG A 35 -8.38 -0.40 -11.11
CA ARG A 35 -7.94 1.01 -11.06
C ARG A 35 -9.04 1.87 -10.45
N LEU A 36 -8.63 2.88 -9.71
CA LEU A 36 -9.51 3.94 -9.25
C LEU A 36 -9.83 4.89 -10.41
N ASN A 37 -10.88 5.69 -10.28
CA ASN A 37 -11.23 6.74 -11.25
C ASN A 37 -10.13 7.82 -11.39
N THR A 38 -9.24 7.92 -10.39
CA THR A 38 -8.05 8.78 -10.42
C THR A 38 -6.90 8.20 -11.27
N GLY A 39 -7.04 6.98 -11.77
CA GLY A 39 -6.02 6.26 -12.55
C GLY A 39 -5.04 5.42 -11.73
N GLN A 40 -5.01 5.64 -10.41
CA GLN A 40 -4.21 4.89 -9.44
C GLN A 40 -4.63 3.41 -9.39
N GLN A 41 -3.67 2.53 -9.14
CA GLN A 41 -3.91 1.09 -9.18
C GLN A 41 -4.56 0.57 -7.89
N VAL A 42 -5.31 -0.51 -8.03
CA VAL A 42 -5.73 -1.35 -6.91
C VAL A 42 -4.98 -2.66 -7.09
N VAL A 43 -4.18 -3.02 -6.09
CA VAL A 43 -3.30 -4.19 -6.12
C VAL A 43 -3.50 -5.02 -4.86
N PHE A 44 -3.39 -6.34 -5.01
CA PHE A 44 -3.36 -7.28 -3.89
C PHE A 44 -1.96 -7.86 -3.79
N THR A 45 -1.48 -8.22 -2.60
CA THR A 45 -0.32 -9.12 -2.51
C THR A 45 -0.69 -10.48 -3.13
N ARG A 46 0.27 -11.13 -3.78
CA ARG A 46 0.04 -12.46 -4.38
C ARG A 46 -0.47 -13.46 -3.34
N ASN A 47 0.12 -13.45 -2.14
CA ASN A 47 -0.30 -14.31 -1.04
C ASN A 47 -1.78 -14.11 -0.70
N LEU A 48 -2.23 -12.86 -0.51
CA LEU A 48 -3.64 -12.56 -0.28
C LEU A 48 -4.51 -13.07 -1.43
N PHE A 49 -4.13 -12.77 -2.67
CA PHE A 49 -4.91 -13.12 -3.86
C PHE A 49 -5.13 -14.63 -3.98
N GLU A 50 -4.05 -15.42 -3.98
CA GLU A 50 -4.06 -16.86 -4.25
C GLU A 50 -4.65 -17.66 -3.07
N THR A 51 -4.27 -17.31 -1.83
CA THR A 51 -4.72 -18.08 -0.66
C THR A 51 -6.03 -17.58 -0.08
N GLY A 52 -6.45 -16.36 -0.44
CA GLY A 52 -7.73 -15.78 -0.07
C GLY A 52 -8.87 -16.14 -1.03
N GLY A 53 -8.58 -16.75 -2.18
CA GLY A 53 -9.58 -17.11 -3.18
C GLY A 53 -10.17 -15.89 -3.89
N TYR A 54 -9.36 -14.85 -4.12
CA TYR A 54 -9.79 -13.61 -4.77
C TYR A 54 -9.64 -13.65 -6.29
N GLU A 55 -9.40 -14.83 -6.88
CA GLU A 55 -9.68 -15.09 -8.30
C GLU A 55 -11.16 -14.85 -8.61
N ASP A 56 -12.04 -15.17 -7.65
CA ASP A 56 -13.46 -14.86 -7.71
C ASP A 56 -13.71 -13.35 -7.76
N LEU A 57 -14.38 -12.91 -8.82
CA LEU A 57 -14.61 -11.49 -9.08
C LEU A 57 -15.53 -10.85 -8.03
N GLU A 58 -16.60 -11.52 -7.64
CA GLU A 58 -17.58 -10.95 -6.71
C GLU A 58 -16.95 -10.76 -5.33
N LYS A 59 -16.26 -11.79 -4.84
CA LYS A 59 -15.52 -11.73 -3.57
C LYS A 59 -14.45 -10.64 -3.57
N ARG A 60 -13.75 -10.47 -4.70
CA ARG A 60 -12.73 -9.43 -4.87
C ARG A 60 -13.35 -8.04 -4.84
N LEU A 61 -14.45 -7.81 -5.55
CA LEU A 61 -15.15 -6.53 -5.57
C LEU A 61 -15.70 -6.17 -4.19
N GLU A 62 -16.26 -7.14 -3.46
CA GLU A 62 -16.75 -6.95 -2.09
C GLU A 62 -15.62 -6.49 -1.14
N LEU A 63 -14.45 -7.15 -1.23
CA LEU A 63 -13.30 -6.74 -0.42
C LEU A 63 -12.84 -5.31 -0.75
N ILE A 64 -12.72 -4.99 -2.04
CA ILE A 64 -12.31 -3.65 -2.49
C ILE A 64 -13.29 -2.59 -1.97
N GLN A 65 -14.59 -2.83 -2.12
CA GLN A 65 -15.64 -1.92 -1.67
C GLN A 65 -15.61 -1.74 -0.14
N THR A 66 -15.36 -2.81 0.60
CA THR A 66 -15.22 -2.78 2.06
C THR A 66 -14.01 -1.93 2.47
N GLY A 67 -12.85 -2.15 1.83
CA GLY A 67 -11.64 -1.38 2.07
C GLY A 67 -11.84 0.12 1.83
N ILE A 68 -12.41 0.49 0.68
CA ILE A 68 -12.74 1.89 0.36
C ILE A 68 -13.66 2.51 1.41
N THR A 69 -14.69 1.76 1.84
CA THR A 69 -15.64 2.24 2.85
C THR A 69 -14.96 2.53 4.19
N LEU A 70 -13.99 1.70 4.59
CA LEU A 70 -13.21 1.91 5.81
C LEU A 70 -12.22 3.07 5.69
N LEU A 71 -11.56 3.22 4.54
CA LEU A 71 -10.60 4.31 4.28
C LEU A 71 -11.25 5.70 4.21
N ASN A 72 -12.56 5.76 3.93
CA ASN A 72 -13.34 6.99 3.98
C ASN A 72 -13.70 7.45 5.40
N LYS A 73 -13.54 6.59 6.41
CA LYS A 73 -13.69 6.97 7.81
C LYS A 73 -12.37 7.55 8.30
N PRO A 74 -12.36 8.72 8.97
CA PRO A 74 -11.12 9.30 9.51
C PRO A 74 -10.58 8.43 10.65
N ASP A 75 -9.25 8.36 10.74
CA ASP A 75 -8.53 7.66 11.82
C ASP A 75 -7.42 8.58 12.39
N PRO A 76 -7.18 8.60 13.72
CA PRO A 76 -6.12 9.40 14.32
C PRO A 76 -4.71 9.10 13.79
N GLU A 77 -4.48 7.90 13.26
CA GLU A 77 -3.20 7.48 12.67
C GLU A 77 -3.06 7.87 11.20
N ASP A 78 -4.09 8.48 10.60
CA ASP A 78 -4.02 8.96 9.21
C ASP A 78 -2.95 10.05 9.06
N SER A 79 -2.21 9.96 7.96
CA SER A 79 -1.29 11.01 7.53
C SER A 79 -1.78 11.64 6.22
N PRO A 80 -1.23 12.81 5.83
CA PRO A 80 -1.55 13.41 4.51
C PRO A 80 -1.20 12.52 3.31
N PHE A 81 -0.32 11.52 3.49
CA PHE A 81 0.23 10.72 2.40
C PHE A 81 -0.18 9.25 2.44
N MET A 82 -0.70 8.77 3.57
CA MET A 82 -1.00 7.36 3.80
C MET A 82 -2.15 7.19 4.80
N ARG A 83 -3.04 6.25 4.51
CA ARG A 83 -4.07 5.73 5.43
C ARG A 83 -4.01 4.21 5.48
N LEU A 84 -4.22 3.61 6.64
CA LEU A 84 -4.23 2.16 6.85
C LEU A 84 -5.51 1.73 7.55
N ARG A 85 -6.15 0.66 7.08
CA ARG A 85 -7.32 0.06 7.75
C ARG A 85 -7.19 -1.44 7.86
N VAL A 86 -7.59 -1.97 9.01
CA VAL A 86 -7.76 -3.40 9.24
C VAL A 86 -9.18 -3.78 8.82
N ILE A 87 -9.32 -4.60 7.78
CA ILE A 87 -10.62 -5.07 7.26
C ILE A 87 -11.10 -6.26 8.09
N GLU A 88 -10.24 -7.26 8.25
CA GLU A 88 -10.45 -8.42 9.10
C GLU A 88 -9.24 -8.55 10.02
N LYS A 89 -9.49 -8.57 11.33
CA LYS A 89 -8.44 -8.60 12.33
C LYS A 89 -7.51 -9.79 12.10
N ASP A 90 -6.20 -9.54 12.14
CA ASP A 90 -5.13 -10.53 11.94
C ASP A 90 -5.18 -11.25 10.58
N ARG A 91 -5.86 -10.67 9.58
CA ARG A 91 -6.05 -11.32 8.27
C ARG A 91 -5.91 -10.41 7.07
N ILE A 92 -6.55 -9.24 7.07
CA ILE A 92 -6.56 -8.40 5.86
C ILE A 92 -6.47 -6.93 6.23
N TRP A 93 -5.47 -6.26 5.67
CA TRP A 93 -5.27 -4.83 5.74
C TRP A 93 -5.43 -4.19 4.36
N VAL A 94 -5.74 -2.90 4.37
CA VAL A 94 -5.68 -2.05 3.17
C VAL A 94 -4.93 -0.77 3.49
N ILE A 95 -4.03 -0.40 2.57
CA ILE A 95 -3.29 0.86 2.59
C ILE A 95 -3.74 1.69 1.40
N ALA A 96 -3.99 2.98 1.64
CA ALA A 96 -4.14 3.98 0.60
C ALA A 96 -2.98 4.96 0.67
N ASP A 97 -2.25 5.11 -0.43
CA ASP A 97 -1.12 6.03 -0.55
C ASP A 97 -1.11 6.76 -1.92
N GLY A 98 0.03 7.37 -2.26
CA GLY A 98 0.20 8.05 -3.55
C GLY A 98 0.10 7.13 -4.78
N ASN A 99 0.32 5.83 -4.64
CA ASN A 99 0.33 4.86 -5.75
C ASN A 99 -1.05 4.21 -5.95
N GLY A 100 -1.86 4.13 -4.90
CA GLY A 100 -3.24 3.67 -4.97
C GLY A 100 -3.65 2.89 -3.74
N LEU A 101 -4.31 1.75 -3.96
CA LEU A 101 -4.75 0.87 -2.87
C LEU A 101 -3.99 -0.46 -2.91
N THR A 102 -3.41 -0.82 -1.78
CA THR A 102 -2.74 -2.12 -1.60
C THR A 102 -3.47 -2.91 -0.53
N PHE A 103 -3.99 -4.08 -0.91
CA PHE A 103 -4.61 -5.04 0.01
C PHE A 103 -3.63 -6.16 0.28
N MET A 104 -3.48 -6.53 1.54
CA MET A 104 -2.46 -7.48 1.96
C MET A 104 -2.87 -8.22 3.23
N ARG A 105 -2.18 -9.30 3.55
CA ARG A 105 -2.21 -9.86 4.90
C ARG A 105 -1.19 -9.14 5.80
N PRO A 106 -1.39 -9.13 7.13
CA PRO A 106 -0.45 -8.49 8.05
C PRO A 106 0.98 -9.01 7.93
N GLU A 107 1.16 -10.30 7.62
CA GLU A 107 2.48 -10.92 7.43
C GLU A 107 3.20 -10.52 6.12
N ASP A 108 2.48 -9.90 5.17
CA ASP A 108 3.07 -9.41 3.92
C ASP A 108 3.55 -7.94 4.05
N TYR A 109 3.29 -7.29 5.19
CA TYR A 109 3.72 -5.92 5.50
C TYR A 109 5.11 -5.91 6.16
#